data_AF-A0A2W5KAV4-F1
#
_entry.id   AF-A0A2W5KAV4-F1
#
_cell.length_a   1.000
_cell.length_b   1.000
_cell.length_c   1.000
_cell.angle_alpha   90.00
_cell.angle_beta   90.00
_cell.angle_gamma   90.00
#
_symmetry.space_group_name_H-M   'P 1'
#
loop_
_entity.id
_entity.type
_entity.pdbx_description
1 polymer ?
#
loop_
_entity_poly.entity_id
_entity_poly.type
_entity_poly.pdbx_seq_one_letter_code
_entity_poly.pdbx_strand_id
1 'polypeptide(L)' 'MSLTPDDIERRIKAKRFNERLKLFASTLNTIGLTLFGSAVVIPFVAGALTTSVIVWIMLAVALHLSAQTGLKQLRSED' A
#
# COMPACT_ATOMS: atom_id res chain seq x y z
N MET A 1 17.04 -24.36 21.84
CA MET A 1 15.72 -24.23 22.51
C MET A 1 14.68 -24.69 21.51
N SER A 2 13.93 -25.76 21.80
CA SER A 2 12.86 -26.24 20.91
C SER A 2 11.66 -25.30 21.01
N LEU A 3 11.09 -24.89 19.87
CA LEU A 3 9.88 -24.08 19.82
C LEU A 3 8.72 -24.84 20.47
N THR A 4 7.96 -24.17 21.32
CA THR A 4 6.73 -24.75 21.85
C THR A 4 5.62 -24.71 20.79
N PRO A 5 4.59 -25.58 20.88
CA PRO A 5 3.43 -25.51 19.99
C PRO A 5 2.77 -24.11 19.94
N ASP A 6 2.77 -23.41 21.08
CA ASP A 6 2.23 -22.05 21.20
C ASP A 6 3.06 -21.02 20.41
N ASP A 7 4.39 -21.17 20.39
CA ASP A 7 5.28 -20.31 19.60
C ASP A 7 5.04 -20.50 18.10
N ILE A 8 4.80 -21.74 17.68
CA ILE A 8 4.48 -22.07 16.29
C ILE A 8 3.14 -21.42 15.89
N GLU A 9 2.11 -21.52 16.73
CA GLU A 9 0.79 -20.92 16.44
C GLU A 9 0.87 -19.39 16.34
N ARG A 10 1.61 -18.74 17.25
CA ARG A 10 1.85 -17.29 17.21
C ARG A 10 2.54 -16.85 15.92
N ARG A 11 3.59 -17.56 15.50
CA ARG A 11 4.30 -17.28 14.24
C ARG A 11 3.40 -17.45 13.01
N ILE A 12 2.59 -18.51 12.96
CA ILE A 12 1.64 -18.72 11.84
C ILE A 12 0.61 -17.59 11.76
N LYS A 13 0.07 -17.15 12.90
CA LYS A 13 -0.87 -16.02 12.95
C LYS A 13 -0.21 -14.72 12.50
N ALA A 14 1.01 -14.43 12.96
CA ALA A 14 1.77 -13.26 12.53
C ALA A 14 2.04 -13.28 11.01
N LYS A 15 2.45 -14.41 10.47
CA LYS A 15 2.70 -14.59 9.03
C LYS A 15 1.46 -14.32 8.19
N ARG A 16 0.30 -14.92 8.55
CA ARG A 16 -0.96 -14.70 7.84
C ARG A 16 -1.41 -13.25 7.88
N PHE A 17 -1.22 -12.57 9.01
CA PHE A 17 -1.50 -11.14 9.13
C PHE A 17 -0.58 -10.32 8.22
N ASN A 18 0.72 -10.60 8.25
CA ASN A 18 1.72 -9.94 7.40
C ASN A 18 1.41 -10.11 5.91
N GLU A 19 1.04 -11.30 5.46
CA GLU A 19 0.67 -11.57 4.06
C GLU A 19 -0.54 -10.73 3.63
N ARG A 20 -1.59 -10.68 4.45
CA ARG A 20 -2.77 -9.84 4.17
C ARG A 20 -2.41 -8.36 4.10
N LEU A 21 -1.56 -7.89 5.01
CA LEU A 21 -1.13 -6.49 5.04
C LEU A 21 -0.28 -6.13 3.83
N LYS A 22 0.63 -7.02 3.42
CA LYS A 22 1.43 -6.89 2.19
C LYS A 22 0.55 -6.79 0.96
N LEU A 23 -0.43 -7.69 0.83
CA LEU A 23 -1.38 -7.69 -0.29
C LEU A 23 -2.17 -6.38 -0.34
N PHE A 24 -2.74 -5.97 0.79
CA PHE A 24 -3.50 -4.72 0.88
C PHE A 24 -2.64 -3.49 0.54
N ALA A 25 -1.45 -3.38 1.11
CA ALA A 25 -0.52 -2.30 0.80
C ALA A 25 -0.13 -2.28 -0.69
N SER A 26 0.12 -3.45 -1.29
CA SER A 26 0.41 -3.58 -2.72
C SER A 26 -0.75 -3.12 -3.59
N THR A 27 -1.99 -3.47 -3.22
CA THR A 27 -3.20 -3.00 -3.90
C THR A 27 -3.34 -1.48 -3.82
N LEU A 28 -3.24 -0.90 -2.62
CA LEU A 28 -3.32 0.57 -2.45
C LEU A 28 -2.23 1.28 -3.25
N ASN A 29 -1.01 0.75 -3.23
CA ASN A 29 0.11 1.32 -3.97
C ASN A 29 -0.11 1.25 -5.48
N THR A 30 -0.63 0.13 -5.99
CA THR A 30 -0.97 -0.03 -7.40
C THR A 30 -2.05 0.96 -7.83
N ILE A 31 -3.13 1.08 -7.07
CA ILE A 31 -4.20 2.04 -7.36
C ILE A 31 -3.66 3.47 -7.33
N GLY A 32 -2.86 3.82 -6.31
CA GLY A 32 -2.23 5.13 -6.21
C GLY A 32 -1.34 5.44 -7.41
N LEU A 33 -0.50 4.50 -7.84
CA LEU A 33 0.36 4.67 -9.00
C LEU A 33 -0.43 4.85 -10.30
N THR A 34 -1.49 4.05 -10.50
CA THR A 34 -2.37 4.18 -11.67
C THR A 34 -3.04 5.56 -11.69
N LEU A 35 -3.60 6.01 -10.55
CA LEU A 35 -4.22 7.33 -10.45
C LEU A 35 -3.22 8.45 -10.70
N PHE A 36 -2.01 8.36 -10.14
CA PHE A 36 -0.95 9.34 -10.37
C PHE A 36 -0.60 9.41 -11.85
N GLY A 37 -0.37 8.26 -12.49
CA GLY A 37 -0.08 8.17 -13.92
C GLY A 37 -1.18 8.79 -14.78
N SER A 38 -2.45 8.44 -14.52
CA SER A 38 -3.59 9.01 -15.25
C SER A 38 -3.74 10.52 -15.03
N ALA A 39 -3.54 11.00 -13.80
CA ALA A 39 -3.61 12.41 -13.45
C ALA A 39 -2.48 13.23 -14.10
N VAL A 40 -1.36 12.61 -14.49
CA VAL A 40 -0.29 13.28 -15.23
C VAL A 40 -0.50 13.18 -16.74
N VAL A 41 -0.77 11.98 -17.25
CA VAL A 41 -0.83 11.70 -18.70
C VAL A 41 -2.02 12.39 -19.35
N ILE A 42 -3.22 12.31 -18.75
CA ILE A 42 -4.44 12.85 -19.38
C ILE A 42 -4.33 14.38 -19.56
N PRO A 43 -3.99 15.19 -18.54
CA PRO A 43 -3.82 16.63 -18.70
C PRO A 43 -2.70 17.01 -19.67
N PHE A 44 -1.61 16.23 -19.67
CA PHE A 44 -0.49 16.45 -20.58
C PHE A 44 -0.91 16.30 -22.05
N VAL A 45 -1.68 15.25 -22.36
CA VAL A 45 -2.21 15.01 -23.71
C VAL A 45 -3.32 16.01 -24.06
N ALA A 46 -4.18 16.36 -23.11
CA ALA A 46 -5.30 17.28 -23.33
C ALA A 46 -4.90 18.77 -23.33
N GLY A 47 -3.68 19.12 -22.89
CA GLY A 47 -3.21 20.49 -22.80
C GLY A 47 -3.93 21.35 -21.75
N ALA A 48 -4.60 20.72 -20.78
CA ALA A 48 -5.43 21.41 -19.79
C ALA A 48 -5.15 20.90 -18.37
N LEU A 49 -4.58 21.76 -17.53
CA LEU A 49 -4.42 21.51 -16.10
C LEU A 49 -5.59 22.12 -15.34
N THR A 50 -6.34 21.28 -14.64
CA THR A 50 -7.48 21.69 -13.82
C THR A 50 -7.19 21.44 -12.34
N THR A 51 -7.95 22.09 -11.45
CA THR A 51 -7.84 21.84 -10.00
C THR A 51 -8.11 20.38 -9.63
N SER A 52 -8.96 19.67 -10.40
CA SER A 52 -9.22 18.24 -10.17
C SER A 52 -7.97 17.37 -10.35
N VAL A 53 -7.03 17.74 -11.22
CA VAL A 53 -5.73 17.05 -11.36
C VAL A 53 -4.96 17.04 -10.05
N ILE A 54 -4.90 18.18 -9.39
CA ILE A 54 -4.21 18.33 -8.09
C ILE A 54 -4.86 17.42 -7.05
N VAL A 55 -6.20 17.37 -7.01
CA VAL A 55 -6.94 16.49 -6.09
C VAL A 55 -6.61 15.02 -6.34
N TRP A 56 -6.56 14.58 -7.60
CA TRP A 56 -6.21 13.20 -7.95
C TRP A 56 -4.77 12.85 -7.61
N ILE A 57 -3.82 13.77 -7.82
CA ILE A 57 -2.43 13.61 -7.41
C ILE A 57 -2.33 13.47 -5.88
N MET A 58 -3.02 14.34 -5.14
CA MET A 58 -3.03 14.28 -3.67
C MET A 58 -3.63 12.97 -3.16
N LEU A 59 -4.72 12.48 -3.78
CA LEU A 59 -5.30 11.18 -3.44
C LEU A 59 -4.32 10.04 -3.74
N ALA A 60 -3.66 10.05 -4.89
CA ALA A 60 -2.65 9.05 -5.24
C ALA A 60 -1.49 9.00 -4.22
N VAL A 61 -1.00 10.17 -3.81
CA VAL A 61 0.03 10.29 -2.76
C VAL A 61 -0.50 9.76 -1.42
N ALA A 62 -1.72 10.08 -1.04
CA ALA A 62 -2.32 9.59 0.21
C ALA A 62 -2.44 8.05 0.21
N LEU A 63 -2.83 7.45 -0.92
CA LEU A 63 -2.88 5.99 -1.07
C LEU A 63 -1.49 5.36 -0.97
N HIS A 64 -0.49 5.96 -1.62
CA HIS A 64 0.90 5.50 -1.54
C HIS A 64 1.42 5.56 -0.09
N LEU A 65 1.21 6.67 0.62
CA LEU A 65 1.63 6.83 2.01
C LEU A 65 0.89 5.86 2.95
N SER A 66 -0.39 5.59 2.69
CA SER A 66 -1.17 4.60 3.44
C SER A 66 -0.60 3.20 3.27
N ALA A 67 -0.20 2.83 2.04
CA ALA A 67 0.49 1.57 1.77
C ALA A 67 1.83 1.47 2.53
N GLN A 68 2.66 2.53 2.48
CA GLN A 68 3.94 2.57 3.20
C GLN A 68 3.75 2.45 4.72
N THR A 69 2.72 3.12 5.25
CA THR A 69 2.40 3.05 6.68
C THR A 69 1.90 1.66 7.08
N GLY A 70 1.14 0.98 6.22
CA GLY A 70 0.75 -0.41 6.40
C GLY A 70 1.96 -1.34 6.46
N LEU A 71 2.92 -1.20 5.53
CA LEU A 71 4.13 -2.04 5.52
C LEU A 71 5.01 -1.84 6.75
N LYS A 72 5.03 -0.64 7.35
CA LYS A 72 5.74 -0.39 8.61
C LYS A 72 5.15 -1.15 9.80
N GLN A 73 3.90 -1.61 9.73
CA GLN A 73 3.23 -2.35 10.81
C GLN A 73 3.41 -3.87 10.74
N LEU A 74 4.24 -4.37 9.80
CA LEU A 74 4.57 -5.79 9.73
C LEU A 74 5.22 -6.24 11.05
N ARG A 75 4.71 -7.33 11.61
CA ARG A 75 5.22 -7.91 12.86
C ARG A 75 6.42 -8.81 12.57
N SER A 76 7.38 -8.90 13.49
CA SER A 76 8.50 -9.85 13.34
C SER A 76 7.94 -11.27 13.28
N GLU A 77 8.51 -12.07 12.36
CA GLU A 77 8.20 -13.49 12.21
C GLU A 77 9.16 -14.38 13.03
N ASP A 78 10.14 -13.73 13.68
CA ASP A 78 11.14 -14.31 14.59
C ASP A 78 10.58 -14.49 16.01
#